data_AF-A0A2V5YD24-F1
#
_entry.id   AF-A0A2V5YD24-F1
#
_cell.length_a   1.000
_cell.length_b   1.000
_cell.length_c   1.000
_cell.angle_alpha   90.00
_cell.angle_beta   90.00
_cell.angle_gamma   90.00
#
_symmetry.space_group_name_H-M   'P 1'
#
loop_
_entity.id
_entity.type
_entity.pdbx_description
1 polymer ?
#
loop_
_entity_poly.entity_id
_entity_poly.type
_entity_poly.pdbx_seq_one_letter_code
_entity_poly.pdbx_strand_id
1 'polypeptide(L)' 'MFKGGRGTGKGEFDSPAGIAVDPNGNVLVADTNNGRVEKFSPTGTFVTSIGQFEAPNGIAIDRAG' A
#
# COMPACT_ATOMS: atom_id res chain seq x y z
N MET A 1 1.30 2.67 -13.88
CA MET A 1 2.60 3.35 -13.69
C MET A 1 2.53 4.11 -12.38
N PHE A 2 3.36 3.72 -11.40
CA PHE A 2 3.59 4.50 -10.19
C PHE A 2 3.89 5.95 -10.57
N LYS A 3 3.05 6.89 -10.14
CA LYS A 3 3.42 8.30 -10.20
C LYS A 3 4.25 8.71 -8.98
N GLY A 4 4.08 8.03 -7.85
CA GLY A 4 4.87 8.24 -6.63
C GLY A 4 4.77 9.68 -6.11
N GLY A 5 5.27 9.92 -4.90
CA GLY A 5 5.32 11.24 -4.31
C GLY A 5 4.32 11.46 -3.18
N ARG A 6 4.44 12.63 -2.56
CA ARG A 6 3.63 12.99 -1.39
C ARG A 6 2.23 13.43 -1.83
N GLY A 7 1.20 12.87 -1.21
CA GLY A 7 -0.18 13.27 -1.49
C GLY A 7 -1.20 12.26 -0.97
N THR A 8 -2.45 12.43 -1.41
CA THR A 8 -3.61 11.64 -0.97
C THR A 8 -4.28 10.89 -2.13
N GLY A 9 -3.81 11.09 -3.35
CA GLY A 9 -4.28 10.39 -4.55
C GLY A 9 -3.78 8.95 -4.63
N LYS A 10 -4.31 8.18 -5.59
CA LYS A 10 -3.90 6.78 -5.81
C LYS A 10 -2.43 6.70 -6.21
N GLY A 11 -1.64 5.92 -5.48
CA GLY A 11 -0.20 5.81 -5.71
C GLY A 11 0.62 7.01 -5.21
N GLU A 12 -0.01 7.90 -4.44
CA GLU A 12 0.64 8.92 -3.61
C GLU A 12 0.60 8.48 -2.14
N PHE A 13 1.57 8.94 -1.35
CA PHE A 13 1.71 8.52 0.04
C PHE A 13 1.89 9.71 0.97
N ASP A 14 1.47 9.58 2.24
CA ASP A 14 1.83 10.48 3.32
C ASP A 14 2.32 9.67 4.53
N SER A 15 3.63 9.77 4.77
CA SER A 15 4.38 9.01 5.80
C SER A 15 4.14 7.49 5.76
N PRO A 16 4.41 6.80 4.63
CA PRO A 16 4.23 5.35 4.57
C PRO A 16 5.21 4.64 5.51
N ALA A 17 4.73 3.70 6.32
CA ALA A 17 5.53 3.05 7.38
C ALA A 17 5.75 1.55 7.19
N GLY A 18 4.95 0.89 6.33
CA GLY A 18 4.99 -0.55 6.16
C GLY A 18 4.93 -0.97 4.70
N ILE A 19 5.63 -2.05 4.38
CA ILE A 19 5.60 -2.67 3.05
C ILE A 19 5.59 -4.19 3.19
N ALA A 20 4.81 -4.86 2.35
CA ALA A 20 4.87 -6.31 2.19
C ALA A 20 4.63 -6.71 0.74
N VAL A 21 5.01 -7.94 0.40
CA VAL A 21 4.81 -8.50 -0.94
C VAL A 21 4.04 -9.80 -0.80
N ASP A 22 2.94 -9.93 -1.54
CA ASP A 22 2.14 -11.17 -1.55
C ASP A 22 2.77 -12.24 -2.49
N PRO A 23 2.33 -13.51 -2.44
CA PRO A 23 2.88 -14.58 -3.29
C PRO A 23 2.73 -14.36 -4.81
N ASN A 24 1.83 -13.46 -5.23
CA ASN A 24 1.66 -13.08 -6.63
C ASN A 24 2.56 -11.91 -7.04
N GLY A 25 3.42 -11.43 -6.12
CA GLY A 25 4.33 -10.31 -6.34
C GLY A 25 3.67 -8.95 -6.24
N ASN A 26 2.43 -8.85 -5.73
CA ASN A 26 1.81 -7.56 -5.50
C ASN A 26 2.45 -6.90 -4.28
N VAL A 27 2.65 -5.59 -4.36
CA VAL A 27 3.21 -4.78 -3.26
C VAL A 27 2.08 -4.15 -2.48
N LEU A 28 2.07 -4.30 -1.17
CA LEU A 28 1.17 -3.59 -0.27
C LEU A 28 1.97 -2.56 0.53
N VAL A 29 1.47 -1.33 0.61
CA VAL A 29 2.11 -0.22 1.33
C VAL A 29 1.14 0.34 2.35
N ALA A 30 1.55 0.42 3.62
CA ALA A 30 0.80 1.10 4.67
C ALA A 30 1.08 2.59 4.56
N ASP A 31 0.06 3.33 4.13
CA ASP A 31 0.08 4.76 3.90
C ASP A 31 -0.48 5.46 5.14
N THR A 32 0.39 5.63 6.13
CA THR A 32 0.00 5.79 7.54
C THR A 32 -0.85 7.02 7.80
N ASN A 33 -0.43 8.20 7.33
CA ASN A 33 -1.20 9.43 7.58
C ASN A 33 -2.46 9.51 6.73
N ASN A 34 -2.52 8.78 5.61
CA ASN A 34 -3.72 8.66 4.79
C ASN A 34 -4.67 7.57 5.30
N GLY A 35 -4.31 6.85 6.36
CA GLY A 35 -5.19 5.86 6.99
C GLY A 35 -5.56 4.70 6.07
N ARG A 36 -4.69 4.30 5.15
CA ARG A 36 -4.99 3.26 4.15
C ARG A 36 -3.82 2.31 3.90
N VAL A 37 -4.13 1.17 3.30
CA VAL A 37 -3.12 0.29 2.69
C VAL A 37 -3.37 0.24 1.19
N GLU A 38 -2.38 0.61 0.38
CA GLU A 38 -2.48 0.53 -1.08
C GLU A 38 -1.81 -0.74 -1.62
N LYS A 39 -2.49 -1.44 -2.53
CA LYS A 39 -1.98 -2.63 -3.23
C LYS A 39 -1.63 -2.28 -4.67
N PHE A 40 -0.47 -2.72 -5.13
CA PHE A 40 0.05 -2.52 -6.48
C PHE A 40 0.41 -3.84 -7.14
N SER A 41 0.23 -3.93 -8.45
CA SER A 41 0.70 -5.05 -9.25
C SER A 41 2.24 -5.14 -9.24
N PRO A 42 2.84 -6.27 -9.66
CA PRO A 42 4.30 -6.38 -9.81
C PRO A 42 4.90 -5.33 -10.76
N THR A 43 4.10 -4.82 -11.70
CA THR A 43 4.49 -3.75 -12.63
C THR A 43 4.25 -2.34 -12.10
N GLY A 44 3.80 -2.23 -10.84
CA GLY A 44 3.58 -0.96 -10.18
C GLY A 44 2.34 -0.21 -10.60
N THR A 45 1.30 -0.94 -10.98
CA THR A 45 -0.02 -0.36 -11.26
C THR A 45 -0.87 -0.45 -10.01
N PHE A 46 -1.49 0.66 -9.62
CA PHE A 46 -2.45 0.67 -8.51
C PHE A 46 -3.56 -0.35 -8.78
N VAL A 47 -3.78 -1.25 -7.83
CA VAL A 47 -4.82 -2.29 -7.88
C VAL A 47 -6.00 -1.85 -7.03
N THR A 48 -5.76 -1.58 -5.74
CA THR A 48 -6.82 -1.19 -4.80
C THR A 48 -6.26 -0.47 -3.58
N SER A 49 -7.16 0.16 -2.82
CA SER A 49 -6.92 0.70 -1.49
C SER A 49 -7.80 -0.02 -0.49
N ILE A 50 -7.23 -0.37 0.66
CA ILE A 50 -7.88 -1.14 1.71
C ILE A 50 -7.97 -0.26 2.96
N GLY A 51 -9.17 -0.18 3.53
CA GLY A 51 -9.43 0.38 4.86
C GLY A 51 -9.58 1.90 4.97
N GLN A 52 -9.93 2.28 6.20
CA GLN A 52 -9.95 3.63 6.79
C GLN A 52 -9.39 3.45 8.20
N PHE A 53 -8.11 3.11 8.27
CA PHE A 53 -7.38 2.87 9.51
C PHE A 53 -7.00 4.21 10.16
N GLU A 54 -6.80 4.24 11.47
CA GLU A 54 -6.29 5.44 12.13
C GLU A 54 -4.82 5.71 11.78
N ALA A 55 -3.96 4.70 11.84
CA ALA A 55 -2.54 4.80 11.53
C ALA A 55 -1.92 3.41 11.25
N PRO A 56 -2.11 2.84 10.05
CA PRO A 56 -1.53 1.54 9.71
C PRO A 56 0.00 1.67 9.66
N ASN A 57 0.72 0.80 10.36
CA ASN A 57 2.18 0.88 10.48
C ASN A 57 2.87 -0.34 9.84
N GLY A 58 2.59 -1.54 10.34
CA GLY A 58 3.12 -2.79 9.78
C GLY A 58 2.14 -3.48 8.83
N ILE A 59 2.67 -4.24 7.86
CA ILE A 59 1.90 -5.18 7.04
C ILE A 59 2.59 -6.54 7.12
N ALA A 60 1.80 -7.58 7.38
CA ALA A 60 2.21 -8.97 7.24
C ALA A 60 1.24 -9.66 6.28
N ILE A 61 1.77 -10.54 5.43
CA ILE A 61 1.03 -11.39 4.49
C ILE A 61 1.10 -12.80 5.05
N ASP A 62 -0.04 -13.49 5.10
CA ASP A 62 -0.08 -14.88 5.52
C ASP A 62 0.20 -15.84 4.34
N ARG A 63 0.06 -17.15 4.58
CA ARG A 63 0.31 -18.15 3.53
C ARG A 63 -0.76 -18.15 2.42
N ALA A 64 -1.95 -17.64 2.71
CA ALA A 64 -3.05 -17.53 1.75
C ALA A 64 -2.98 -16.24 0.91
N GLY A 65 -2.27 -15.22 1.40
CA GLY A 65 -2.05 -13.94 0.70
C GLY A 65 -2.77 -12.80 1.39
#